data_AF-A0A7J6QTC2-F1
#
_entry.id   AF-A0A7J6QTC2-F1
#
_cell.length_a   1.000
_cell.length_b   1.000
_cell.length_c   1.000
_cell.angle_alpha   90.00
_cell.angle_beta   90.00
_cell.angle_gamma   90.00
#
_symmetry.space_group_name_H-M   'P 1'
#
loop_
_entity.id
_entity.type
_entity.pdbx_description
1 polymer ?
#
loop_
_entity_poly.entity_id
_entity_poly.type
_entity_poly.pdbx_seq_one_letter_code
_entity_poly.pdbx_strand_id
1 'polypeptide(L)'
;YARTTKMYWFPEVPYTEIQVFRRKLRQLVQQKFDSNVDSYETLYKWSVENPGLFWSVCWDFVGMIGDKNSIPIKNENDMVCAQFFPRGYVNLAENCLRPSRNKIACIFNGEGRTTRSITRHELRGMVSVLQQAFVAKGITKGDRVCGVVANTPETIA
;
A
#
# COMPACT_ATOMS: atom_id res chain seq x y z
N TYR A 1 29.32 8.57 31.93
CA TYR A 1 28.52 9.56 31.19
C TYR A 1 27.25 8.90 30.66
N ALA A 2 26.17 8.89 31.44
CA ALA A 2 24.87 8.45 30.95
C ALA A 2 24.26 9.58 30.10
N ARG A 3 24.14 9.37 28.79
CA ARG A 3 23.40 10.29 27.91
C ARG A 3 21.91 10.13 28.22
N THR A 4 21.34 11.05 28.99
CA THR A 4 19.88 11.19 29.11
C THR A 4 19.36 11.74 27.79
N THR A 5 18.79 10.86 26.96
CA THR A 5 18.10 11.26 25.74
C THR A 5 16.84 12.03 26.13
N LYS A 6 16.91 13.36 26.08
CA LYS A 6 15.75 14.22 26.35
C LYS A 6 14.80 14.15 25.16
N MET A 7 13.62 13.57 25.35
CA MET A 7 12.55 13.57 24.35
C MET A 7 12.01 15.00 24.24
N TYR A 8 12.23 15.66 23.10
CA TYR A 8 11.88 17.08 22.90
C TYR A 8 10.41 17.29 22.53
N TRP A 9 9.81 16.32 21.86
CA TRP A 9 8.42 16.37 21.42
C TRP A 9 7.91 14.96 21.17
N PHE A 10 6.74 14.65 21.70
CA PHE A 10 6.01 13.42 21.40
C PHE A 10 4.55 13.79 21.18
N PRO A 11 4.02 13.63 19.96
CA PRO A 11 2.63 13.96 19.72
C PRO A 11 1.76 12.88 20.36
N GLU A 12 0.83 13.31 21.21
CA GLU A 12 -0.31 12.46 21.57
C GLU A 12 -1.23 12.38 20.36
N VAL A 13 -1.06 11.35 19.54
CA VAL A 13 -1.96 11.04 18.43
C VAL A 13 -2.86 9.89 18.88
N PRO A 14 -4.08 10.17 19.39
CA PRO A 14 -4.87 9.16 20.08
C PRO A 14 -5.40 8.06 19.14
N TYR A 15 -5.50 8.31 17.83
CA TYR A 15 -6.01 7.34 16.87
C TYR A 15 -5.40 7.53 15.48
N THR A 16 -4.61 6.56 15.05
CA THR A 16 -4.08 6.48 13.68
C THR A 16 -4.39 5.11 13.08
N GLU A 17 -4.54 5.04 11.75
CA GLU A 17 -4.68 3.77 11.05
C GLU A 17 -3.50 2.82 11.33
N ILE A 18 -2.30 3.37 11.62
CA ILE A 18 -1.15 2.55 12.00
C ILE A 18 -1.31 1.93 13.41
N GLN A 19 -1.93 2.62 14.37
CA GLN A 19 -2.28 2.03 15.67
C GLN A 19 -3.37 0.96 15.51
N VAL A 20 -4.37 1.20 14.65
CA VAL A 20 -5.42 0.21 14.33
C VAL A 20 -4.80 -1.03 13.69
N PHE A 21 -3.91 -0.83 12.72
CA PHE A 21 -3.13 -1.90 12.08
C PHE A 21 -2.33 -2.69 13.11
N ARG A 22 -1.51 -2.02 13.94
CA ARG A 22 -0.71 -2.67 14.98
C ARG A 22 -1.54 -3.48 15.97
N ARG A 23 -2.74 -3.00 16.33
CA ARG A 23 -3.67 -3.72 17.22
C ARG A 23 -4.25 -4.97 16.54
N LYS A 24 -4.78 -4.82 15.32
CA LYS A 24 -5.33 -5.94 14.55
C LYS A 24 -4.27 -6.98 14.18
N LEU A 25 -3.06 -6.53 13.82
CA LEU A 25 -1.92 -7.40 13.54
C LEU A 25 -1.55 -8.24 14.76
N ARG A 26 -1.41 -7.61 15.94
CA ARG A 26 -1.17 -8.35 17.20
C ARG A 26 -2.23 -9.41 17.47
N GLN A 27 -3.51 -9.05 17.38
CA GLN A 27 -4.63 -9.98 17.58
C GLN A 27 -4.59 -11.15 16.58
N LEU A 28 -4.35 -10.88 15.30
CA LEU A 28 -4.25 -11.92 14.27
C LEU A 28 -3.05 -12.85 14.50
N VAL A 29 -1.90 -12.29 14.88
CA VAL A 29 -0.70 -13.09 15.15
C VAL A 29 -0.91 -14.00 16.35
N GLN A 30 -1.48 -13.47 17.43
CA GLN A 30 -1.75 -14.26 18.63
C GLN A 30 -2.78 -15.37 18.39
N GLN A 31 -3.80 -15.12 17.55
CA GLN A 31 -4.78 -16.13 17.17
C GLN A 31 -4.23 -17.21 16.23
N LYS A 32 -3.37 -16.84 15.27
CA LYS A 32 -2.89 -17.77 14.23
C LYS A 32 -1.61 -18.52 14.59
N PHE A 33 -0.75 -17.96 15.46
CA PHE A 33 0.62 -18.44 15.63
C PHE A 33 1.05 -18.68 17.09
N ASP A 34 0.09 -18.70 18.04
CA ASP A 34 0.31 -18.93 19.49
C ASP A 34 1.54 -18.18 20.06
N SER A 35 1.77 -16.98 19.53
CA SER A 35 2.95 -16.16 19.81
C SER A 35 2.55 -15.04 20.76
N ASN A 36 3.32 -14.84 21.84
CA ASN A 36 3.05 -13.76 22.79
C ASN A 36 3.60 -12.43 22.26
N VAL A 37 2.73 -11.65 21.62
CA VAL A 37 3.08 -10.37 20.98
C VAL A 37 2.30 -9.23 21.65
N ASP A 38 2.79 -8.81 22.81
CA ASP A 38 2.15 -7.86 23.73
C ASP A 38 2.55 -6.39 23.50
N SER A 39 3.73 -6.12 22.95
CA SER A 39 4.32 -4.79 22.80
C SER A 39 4.70 -4.47 21.35
N TYR A 40 5.20 -3.26 21.11
CA TYR A 40 5.75 -2.91 19.80
C TYR A 40 7.02 -3.71 19.51
N GLU A 41 7.86 -3.84 20.53
CA GLU A 41 9.18 -4.43 20.49
C GLU A 41 9.07 -5.92 20.18
N THR A 42 8.12 -6.61 20.82
CA THR A 42 7.86 -8.03 20.55
C THR A 42 7.27 -8.24 19.16
N LEU A 43 6.38 -7.34 18.70
CA LEU A 43 5.83 -7.38 17.34
C LEU A 43 6.89 -7.13 16.27
N TYR A 44 7.74 -6.14 16.49
CA TYR A 44 8.84 -5.80 15.59
C TYR A 44 9.80 -6.98 15.48
N LYS A 45 10.26 -7.53 16.62
CA LYS A 45 11.12 -8.70 16.65
C LYS A 45 10.50 -9.88 15.89
N TRP A 46 9.23 -10.19 16.16
CA TRP A 46 8.50 -11.23 15.45
C TRP A 46 8.43 -11.00 13.93
N SER A 47 8.19 -9.75 13.49
CA SER A 47 8.10 -9.41 12.06
C SER A 47 9.43 -9.59 11.31
N VAL A 48 10.56 -9.38 11.99
CA VAL A 48 11.90 -9.59 11.44
C VAL A 48 12.27 -11.07 11.44
N GLU A 49 11.88 -11.82 12.46
CA GLU A 49 12.11 -13.26 12.57
C GLU A 49 11.19 -14.09 11.64
N ASN A 50 10.05 -13.53 11.23
CA ASN A 50 9.04 -14.22 10.41
C ASN A 50 8.50 -13.33 9.27
N PRO A 51 9.34 -12.81 8.36
CA PRO A 51 8.92 -11.81 7.38
C PRO A 51 7.90 -12.38 6.39
N GLY A 52 8.01 -13.65 5.97
CA GLY A 52 7.03 -14.27 5.08
C GLY A 52 5.61 -14.30 5.69
N LEU A 53 5.51 -14.67 6.97
CA LEU A 53 4.24 -14.65 7.69
C LEU A 53 3.74 -13.21 7.89
N PHE A 54 4.63 -12.30 8.31
CA PHE A 54 4.31 -10.89 8.49
C PHE A 54 3.69 -10.28 7.24
N TRP A 55 4.35 -10.41 6.07
CA TRP A 55 3.85 -9.84 4.83
C TRP A 55 2.55 -10.50 4.35
N SER A 56 2.38 -11.80 4.61
CA SER A 56 1.12 -12.50 4.34
C SER A 56 -0.05 -11.93 5.17
N VAL A 57 0.20 -11.60 6.45
CA VAL A 57 -0.82 -10.96 7.30
C VAL A 57 -1.05 -9.50 6.88
N CYS A 58 -0.01 -8.77 6.49
CA CYS A 58 -0.16 -7.41 5.94
C CYS A 58 -1.07 -7.39 4.71
N TRP A 59 -0.86 -8.33 3.78
CA TRP A 59 -1.70 -8.50 2.59
C TRP A 59 -3.19 -8.68 2.95
N ASP A 60 -3.47 -9.58 3.90
CA ASP A 60 -4.82 -9.87 4.35
C ASP A 60 -5.44 -8.66 5.06
N PHE A 61 -4.64 -7.96 5.87
CA PHE A 61 -5.09 -6.79 6.62
C PHE A 61 -5.52 -5.63 5.70
N VAL A 62 -4.72 -5.30 4.69
CA VAL A 62 -5.07 -4.24 3.72
C VAL A 62 -6.18 -4.68 2.75
N GLY A 63 -6.53 -5.98 2.79
CA GLY A 63 -7.50 -6.61 1.92
C GLY A 63 -7.10 -6.49 0.46
N MET A 64 -5.83 -6.74 0.13
CA MET A 64 -5.31 -6.67 -1.25
C MET A 64 -6.15 -7.55 -2.19
N ILE A 65 -6.57 -6.96 -3.31
CA ILE A 65 -7.31 -7.65 -4.38
C ILE A 65 -6.28 -8.27 -5.32
N GLY A 66 -6.36 -9.58 -5.47
CA GLY A 66 -5.42 -10.39 -6.24
C GLY A 66 -5.19 -11.73 -5.58
N ASP A 67 -4.20 -12.46 -6.06
CA ASP A 67 -3.78 -13.74 -5.50
C ASP A 67 -2.34 -13.63 -5.01
N LYS A 68 -2.12 -13.81 -3.70
CA LYS A 68 -0.77 -13.82 -3.11
C LYS A 68 -0.02 -15.13 -3.35
N ASN A 69 -0.72 -16.20 -3.76
CA ASN A 69 -0.23 -17.57 -3.85
C ASN A 69 0.31 -18.10 -2.50
N SER A 70 0.92 -19.30 -2.51
CA SER A 70 1.37 -19.98 -1.29
C SER A 70 2.75 -19.54 -0.79
N ILE A 71 3.59 -18.94 -1.64
CA ILE A 71 4.97 -18.57 -1.29
C ILE A 71 5.02 -17.06 -1.03
N PRO A 72 5.13 -16.60 0.23
CA PRO A 72 5.16 -15.17 0.53
C PRO A 72 6.51 -14.52 0.23
N ILE A 73 7.63 -15.20 0.46
CA ILE A 73 8.98 -14.72 0.15
C ILE A 73 9.82 -15.87 -0.39
N LYS A 74 10.63 -15.59 -1.41
CA LYS A 74 11.70 -16.46 -1.92
C LYS A 74 13.04 -15.73 -1.79
N ASN A 75 14.11 -16.47 -1.50
CA ASN A 75 15.46 -15.93 -1.26
C ASN A 75 15.51 -14.89 -0.12
N GLU A 76 14.83 -15.18 0.99
CA GLU A 76 14.64 -14.26 2.11
C GLU A 76 15.96 -13.69 2.69
N ASN A 77 17.05 -14.46 2.63
CA ASN A 77 18.35 -14.08 3.16
C ASN A 77 19.24 -13.30 2.15
N ASP A 78 18.76 -13.06 0.93
CA ASP A 78 19.48 -12.29 -0.08
C ASP A 78 18.73 -10.98 -0.35
N MET A 79 19.33 -9.88 0.11
CA MET A 79 18.73 -8.54 -0.03
C MET A 79 18.41 -8.17 -1.49
N VAL A 80 19.23 -8.60 -2.45
CA VAL A 80 19.07 -8.23 -3.87
C VAL A 80 18.14 -9.20 -4.58
N CYS A 81 18.23 -10.49 -4.25
CA CYS A 81 17.46 -11.54 -4.93
C CYS A 81 16.15 -11.90 -4.24
N ALA A 82 15.81 -11.25 -3.12
CA ALA A 82 14.55 -11.46 -2.41
C ALA A 82 13.34 -11.14 -3.30
N GLN A 83 12.40 -12.08 -3.38
CA GLN A 83 11.18 -11.93 -4.16
C GLN A 83 9.97 -12.08 -3.24
N PHE A 84 9.18 -11.02 -3.12
CA PHE A 84 7.91 -11.03 -2.40
C PHE A 84 6.80 -11.53 -3.32
N PHE A 85 6.06 -12.53 -2.86
CA PHE A 85 4.94 -13.16 -3.58
C PHE A 85 5.30 -13.49 -5.04
N PRO A 86 6.35 -14.29 -5.31
CA PRO A 86 6.89 -14.49 -6.66
C PRO A 86 5.90 -15.11 -7.66
N ARG A 87 4.89 -15.82 -7.17
CA ARG A 87 3.80 -16.37 -7.99
C ARG A 87 2.51 -15.56 -7.91
N GLY A 88 2.48 -14.59 -7.00
CA GLY A 88 1.33 -13.74 -6.77
C GLY A 88 1.14 -12.72 -7.89
N TYR A 89 -0.10 -12.26 -8.04
CA TYR A 89 -0.44 -11.21 -8.98
C TYR A 89 -1.45 -10.25 -8.36
N VAL A 90 -1.27 -8.97 -8.66
CA VAL A 90 -2.18 -7.88 -8.31
C VAL A 90 -2.30 -6.92 -9.48
N ASN A 91 -3.40 -6.17 -9.51
CA ASN A 91 -3.49 -4.98 -10.33
C ASN A 91 -3.46 -3.75 -9.41
N LEU A 92 -2.47 -2.87 -9.61
CA LEU A 92 -2.30 -1.67 -8.79
C LEU A 92 -3.49 -0.71 -8.95
N ALA A 93 -3.92 -0.45 -10.18
CA ALA A 93 -5.04 0.44 -10.47
C ALA A 93 -6.35 -0.07 -9.83
N GLU A 94 -6.60 -1.38 -9.88
CA GLU A 94 -7.74 -2.01 -9.21
C GLU A 94 -7.72 -1.79 -7.69
N ASN A 95 -6.55 -1.98 -7.07
CA ASN A 95 -6.38 -1.80 -5.63
C ASN A 95 -6.48 -0.32 -5.21
N CYS A 96 -5.99 0.61 -6.02
CA CYS A 96 -6.07 2.05 -5.76
C CYS A 96 -7.47 2.63 -6.05
N LEU A 97 -8.20 2.08 -7.02
CA LEU A 97 -9.48 2.59 -7.53
C LEU A 97 -10.67 1.70 -7.15
N ARG A 98 -10.58 1.04 -5.99
CA ARG A 98 -11.69 0.26 -5.41
C ARG A 98 -12.99 1.06 -5.41
N PRO A 99 -14.14 0.44 -5.71
CA PRO A 99 -15.41 1.13 -5.72
C PRO A 99 -15.68 1.83 -4.39
N SER A 100 -15.70 3.16 -4.41
CA SER A 100 -16.27 3.95 -3.33
C SER A 100 -16.89 5.19 -3.95
N ARG A 101 -18.20 5.13 -4.20
CA ARG A 101 -18.93 6.19 -4.90
C ARG A 101 -18.80 7.50 -4.09
N ASN A 102 -18.51 8.60 -4.79
CA ASN A 102 -18.46 9.97 -4.27
C ASN A 102 -17.37 10.33 -3.24
N LYS A 103 -16.40 9.45 -2.93
CA LYS A 103 -15.21 9.87 -2.16
C LYS A 103 -14.25 10.65 -3.06
N ILE A 104 -13.74 11.77 -2.56
CA ILE A 104 -12.69 12.54 -3.25
C ILE A 104 -11.41 11.69 -3.30
N ALA A 105 -10.85 11.56 -4.50
CA ALA A 105 -9.60 10.85 -4.77
C ALA A 105 -8.42 11.81 -4.88
N CYS A 106 -8.65 12.97 -5.49
CA CYS A 106 -7.63 13.98 -5.74
C CYS A 106 -8.24 15.37 -5.51
N ILE A 107 -7.53 16.21 -4.75
CA ILE A 107 -7.78 17.65 -4.66
C ILE A 107 -6.61 18.31 -5.36
N PHE A 108 -6.89 18.91 -6.50
CA PHE A 108 -5.90 19.64 -7.28
C PHE A 108 -6.02 21.13 -7.00
N ASN A 109 -4.88 21.73 -6.63
CA ASN A 109 -4.75 23.15 -6.42
C ASN A 109 -3.69 23.68 -7.38
N GLY A 110 -4.11 24.50 -8.35
CA GLY A 110 -3.21 25.12 -9.32
C GLY A 110 -2.88 26.55 -8.91
N GLU A 111 -1.70 27.03 -9.28
CA GLU A 111 -1.32 28.43 -9.02
C GLU A 111 -2.33 29.39 -9.67
N GLY A 112 -3.12 30.08 -8.82
CA GLY A 112 -4.17 31.02 -9.25
C GLY A 112 -5.40 30.39 -9.92
N ARG A 113 -5.52 29.06 -9.95
CA ARG A 113 -6.69 28.36 -10.51
C ARG A 113 -7.66 27.92 -9.43
N THR A 114 -8.94 27.81 -9.79
CA THR A 114 -9.96 27.23 -8.91
C THR A 114 -9.58 25.80 -8.53
N THR A 115 -9.62 25.51 -7.23
CA THR A 115 -9.45 24.16 -6.70
C THR A 115 -10.41 23.19 -7.39
N ARG A 116 -9.88 22.09 -7.93
CA ARG A 116 -10.67 21.04 -8.55
C ARG A 116 -10.61 19.80 -7.68
N SER A 117 -11.78 19.29 -7.30
CA SER A 117 -11.90 18.01 -6.60
C SER A 117 -12.36 16.95 -7.58
N ILE A 118 -11.67 15.83 -7.61
CA ILE A 118 -11.99 14.68 -8.46
C ILE A 118 -12.37 13.52 -7.56
N THR A 119 -13.56 12.99 -7.80
CA THR A 119 -14.06 11.80 -7.13
C THR A 119 -13.36 10.55 -7.63
N ARG A 120 -13.37 9.48 -6.82
CA ARG A 120 -12.91 8.15 -7.26
C ARG A 120 -13.65 7.63 -8.49
N HIS A 121 -14.91 7.99 -8.66
CA HIS A 121 -15.69 7.57 -9.83
C HIS A 121 -15.17 8.23 -11.10
N GLU A 122 -14.94 9.55 -11.07
CA GLU A 122 -14.37 10.29 -12.20
C GLU A 122 -12.96 9.82 -12.51
N LEU A 123 -12.10 9.64 -11.50
CA LEU A 123 -10.74 9.13 -11.69
C LEU A 123 -10.74 7.74 -12.35
N ARG A 124 -11.60 6.84 -11.88
CA ARG A 124 -11.77 5.52 -12.50
C ARG A 124 -12.29 5.61 -13.94
N GLY A 125 -13.16 6.56 -14.23
CA GLY A 125 -13.62 6.86 -15.59
C GLY A 125 -12.46 7.28 -16.51
N MET A 126 -11.62 8.21 -16.05
CA MET A 126 -10.44 8.67 -16.80
C MET A 126 -9.45 7.52 -17.07
N VAL A 127 -9.12 6.73 -16.04
CA VAL A 127 -8.24 5.55 -16.14
C VAL A 127 -8.81 4.53 -17.14
N SER A 128 -10.13 4.32 -17.15
CA SER A 128 -10.80 3.40 -18.08
C SER A 128 -10.65 3.85 -19.55
N VAL A 129 -10.79 5.15 -19.81
CA VAL A 129 -10.62 5.71 -21.16
C VAL A 129 -9.17 5.55 -21.64
N LEU A 130 -8.19 5.87 -20.78
CA LEU A 130 -6.76 5.71 -21.09
C LEU A 130 -6.38 4.24 -21.33
N GLN A 131 -6.86 3.34 -20.48
CA GLN A 131 -6.61 1.91 -20.62
C GLN A 131 -7.14 1.37 -21.96
N GLN A 132 -8.35 1.77 -22.37
CA GLN A 132 -8.92 1.36 -23.66
C GLN A 132 -8.12 1.94 -24.84
N ALA A 133 -7.68 3.20 -24.73
CA ALA A 133 -6.82 3.82 -25.75
C ALA A 133 -5.48 3.09 -25.89
N PHE A 134 -4.86 2.69 -24.78
CA PHE A 134 -3.60 1.91 -24.79
C PHE A 134 -3.79 0.52 -25.41
N VAL A 135 -4.88 -0.17 -25.07
CA VAL A 135 -5.22 -1.45 -25.70
C VAL A 135 -5.44 -1.28 -27.21
N ALA A 136 -6.15 -0.24 -27.63
CA ALA A 136 -6.38 0.06 -29.05
C ALA A 136 -5.08 0.41 -29.81
N LYS A 137 -4.05 0.88 -29.09
CA LYS A 137 -2.69 1.11 -29.64
C LYS A 137 -1.79 -0.12 -29.56
N GLY A 138 -2.31 -1.26 -29.10
CA GLY A 138 -1.57 -2.52 -29.04
C GLY A 138 -0.57 -2.61 -27.89
N ILE A 139 -0.71 -1.78 -26.85
CA ILE A 139 0.14 -1.84 -25.65
C ILE A 139 -0.20 -3.08 -24.83
N THR A 140 0.83 -3.81 -24.41
CA THR A 140 0.73 -5.08 -23.69
C THR A 140 1.53 -5.07 -22.38
N LYS A 141 1.34 -6.12 -21.57
CA LYS A 141 2.10 -6.28 -20.31
C LYS A 141 3.59 -6.40 -20.60
N GLY A 142 4.38 -5.51 -20.00
CA GLY A 142 5.84 -5.45 -20.18
C GLY A 142 6.28 -4.29 -21.05
N ASP A 143 5.36 -3.67 -21.80
CA ASP A 143 5.65 -2.45 -22.54
C ASP A 143 5.85 -1.27 -21.59
N ARG A 144 6.70 -0.33 -22.01
CA ARG A 144 7.04 0.87 -21.25
C ARG A 144 6.34 2.06 -21.89
N VAL A 145 5.60 2.81 -21.08
CA VAL A 145 4.92 4.05 -21.49
C VAL A 145 5.59 5.21 -20.77
N CYS A 146 6.04 6.21 -21.52
CA CYS A 146 6.65 7.43 -20.99
C CYS A 146 5.76 8.63 -21.30
N GLY A 147 5.66 9.57 -20.36
CA GLY A 147 4.90 10.81 -20.53
C GLY A 147 5.67 12.02 -20.00
N VAL A 148 5.68 13.12 -20.76
CA VAL A 148 6.12 14.44 -20.30
C VAL A 148 4.86 15.21 -19.93
N VAL A 149 4.56 15.28 -18.64
CA VAL A 149 3.27 15.73 -18.13
C VAL A 149 3.44 16.65 -16.92
N ALA A 150 2.45 17.52 -16.67
CA ALA A 150 2.44 18.41 -15.52
C ALA A 150 1.91 17.69 -14.26
N ASN A 151 2.03 18.30 -13.08
CA ASN A 151 1.39 17.80 -11.86
C ASN A 151 -0.11 18.13 -11.88
N THR A 152 -0.86 17.48 -12.76
CA THR A 152 -2.32 17.64 -12.90
C THR A 152 -3.01 16.30 -12.68
N PRO A 153 -4.33 16.28 -12.41
CA PRO A 153 -5.05 15.03 -12.19
C PRO A 153 -5.00 14.03 -13.36
N GLU A 154 -4.86 14.52 -14.58
CA GLU A 154 -4.70 13.71 -15.78
C GLU A 154 -3.41 12.88 -15.76
N THR A 155 -2.39 13.31 -15.01
CA THR A 155 -1.15 12.55 -14.77
C THR A 155 -1.33 11.42 -13.76
N ILE A 156 -2.30 11.56 -12.86
CA ILE A 156 -2.63 10.54 -11.86
C ILE A 156 -3.52 9.44 -12.47
N ALA A 157 -4.31 9.80 -13.49
CA ALA A 157 -5.18 8.89 -14.23
C ALA A 157 -4.38 7.94 -15.14
#